data_AF-A0A7S0FWZ5-F1
#
_entry.id   AF-A0A7S0FWZ5-F1
#
_cell.length_a   1.000
_cell.length_b   1.000
_cell.length_c   1.000
_cell.angle_alpha   90.00
_cell.angle_beta   90.00
_cell.angle_gamma   90.00
#
_symmetry.space_group_name_H-M   'P 1'
#
loop_
_entity.id
_entity.type
_entity.pdbx_description
1 polymer ?
#
loop_
_entity_poly.entity_id
_entity_poly.type
_entity_poly.pdbx_seq_one_letter_code
_entity_poly.pdbx_strand_id
1 'polypeptide(L)'
;ALWAIFEEIKDLCKFLSIPTFCVMIMQGIFGTIPWTVMGNMLLYFQLSGIDDSKSSILTGFQPIAGAFGNLMGGYIADFLAGKFGYHGRPFSAQITVALGIPLIWLIFGGVPAGSGSFGLYFALIAGFGLLGSWAQSGTNFPILSDIVPAEARSRVMAWECALENSIANLLGPPMVTLLATKAFGYTFGDDDGGDGKDLESAAALGKAMQATICIPWCVTLAAYTLLHWSYPRDVRRLAAQRAKAPQANAPNQDGTDRAA
;
A
#
# COMPACT_ATOMS: atom_id res chain seq x y z
N ALA A 1 24.61 1.48 -21.41
CA ALA A 1 23.21 1.12 -21.13
C ALA A 1 23.06 -0.32 -20.63
N LEU A 2 23.37 -1.33 -21.46
CA LEU A 2 23.18 -2.75 -21.10
C LEU A 2 23.93 -3.21 -19.83
N TRP A 3 25.17 -2.73 -19.62
CA TRP A 3 25.95 -3.07 -18.43
C TRP A 3 25.32 -2.55 -17.13
N ALA A 4 24.79 -1.32 -17.14
CA ALA A 4 24.11 -0.74 -15.99
C ALA A 4 22.81 -1.52 -15.66
N ILE A 5 22.07 -1.95 -16.69
CA ILE A 5 20.88 -2.80 -16.52
C ILE A 5 21.27 -4.14 -15.87
N PHE A 6 22.37 -4.74 -16.31
CA PHE A 6 22.85 -5.99 -15.74
C PHE A 6 23.24 -5.87 -14.26
N GLU A 7 23.94 -4.80 -13.87
CA GLU A 7 24.25 -4.53 -12.47
C GLU A 7 22.98 -4.30 -11.63
N GLU A 8 21.99 -3.59 -12.16
CA GLU A 8 20.71 -3.40 -11.48
C GLU A 8 19.93 -4.72 -11.29
N ILE A 9 19.89 -5.59 -12.31
CA ILE A 9 19.27 -6.92 -12.20
C ILE A 9 20.01 -7.77 -11.18
N LYS A 10 21.34 -7.71 -11.13
CA LYS A 10 22.14 -8.43 -10.15
C LYS A 10 21.82 -7.99 -8.73
N ASP A 11 21.63 -6.69 -8.51
CA ASP A 11 21.26 -6.18 -7.19
C ASP A 11 19.80 -6.51 -6.82
N LEU A 12 18.88 -6.51 -7.79
CA LEU A 12 17.54 -7.06 -7.59
C LEU A 12 17.60 -8.53 -7.15
N CYS A 13 18.40 -9.37 -7.81
CA CYS A 13 18.57 -10.77 -7.41
C CYS A 13 19.10 -10.92 -5.97
N LYS A 14 19.97 -10.01 -5.51
CA LYS A 14 20.42 -9.97 -4.12
C LYS A 14 19.28 -9.56 -3.18
N PHE A 15 18.46 -8.58 -3.55
CA PHE A 15 17.28 -8.20 -2.76
C PHE A 15 16.25 -9.33 -2.67
N LEU A 16 16.03 -10.09 -3.74
CA LEU A 16 15.18 -11.28 -3.74
C LEU A 16 15.71 -12.42 -2.86
N SER A 17 16.99 -12.36 -2.46
CA SER A 17 17.56 -13.27 -1.46
C SER A 17 17.27 -12.82 -0.01
N ILE A 18 16.54 -11.71 0.18
CA ILE A 18 16.11 -11.20 1.49
C ILE A 18 14.64 -11.61 1.69
N PRO A 19 14.34 -12.56 2.60
CA PRO A 19 12.96 -13.00 2.86
C PRO A 19 11.99 -11.85 3.13
N THR A 20 12.41 -10.86 3.91
CA THR A 20 11.58 -9.68 4.21
C THR A 20 11.24 -8.92 2.94
N PHE A 21 12.19 -8.70 2.02
CA PHE A 21 11.93 -8.03 0.76
C PHE A 21 10.91 -8.79 -0.10
N CYS A 22 10.99 -10.12 -0.15
CA CYS A 22 10.01 -10.94 -0.87
C CYS A 22 8.60 -10.85 -0.25
N VAL A 23 8.52 -10.83 1.09
CA VAL A 23 7.25 -10.62 1.79
C VAL A 23 6.70 -9.22 1.51
N MET A 24 7.56 -8.19 1.48
CA MET A 24 7.17 -6.81 1.14
C MET A 24 6.63 -6.72 -0.29
N ILE A 25 7.28 -7.33 -1.29
CA ILE A 25 6.76 -7.36 -2.67
C ILE A 25 5.39 -8.05 -2.70
N MET A 26 5.26 -9.23 -2.08
CA MET A 26 4.00 -9.98 -2.11
C MET A 26 2.87 -9.20 -1.42
N GLN A 27 3.13 -8.69 -0.21
CA GLN A 27 2.22 -7.82 0.52
C GLN A 27 1.85 -6.59 -0.29
N GLY A 28 2.85 -5.96 -0.93
CA GLY A 28 2.72 -4.76 -1.73
C GLY A 28 1.76 -4.96 -2.89
N ILE A 29 1.96 -6.02 -3.69
CA ILE A 29 1.07 -6.34 -4.82
C ILE A 29 -0.40 -6.39 -4.36
N PHE A 30 -0.70 -7.17 -3.32
CA PHE A 30 -2.06 -7.28 -2.80
C PHE A 30 -2.53 -6.02 -2.07
N GLY A 31 -1.61 -5.26 -1.47
CA GLY A 31 -1.88 -4.00 -0.79
C GLY A 31 -2.23 -2.87 -1.75
N THR A 32 -1.68 -2.91 -2.96
CA THR A 32 -1.83 -1.88 -3.98
C THR A 32 -2.92 -2.14 -5.00
N ILE A 33 -3.30 -3.40 -5.26
CA ILE A 33 -4.50 -3.71 -6.08
C ILE A 33 -5.71 -2.84 -5.66
N PRO A 34 -6.04 -2.72 -4.36
CA PRO A 34 -7.12 -1.84 -3.89
C PRO A 34 -7.03 -0.40 -4.35
N TRP A 35 -5.85 0.22 -4.23
CA TRP A 35 -5.63 1.60 -4.64
C TRP A 35 -5.83 1.80 -6.15
N THR A 36 -5.44 0.82 -6.97
CA THR A 36 -5.66 0.87 -8.43
C THR A 36 -7.16 0.81 -8.80
N VAL A 37 -7.95 0.08 -8.01
CA VAL A 37 -9.38 -0.11 -8.26
C VAL A 37 -10.21 1.08 -7.79
N MET A 38 -9.74 1.81 -6.77
CA MET A 38 -10.39 3.02 -6.26
C MET A 38 -10.47 4.16 -7.28
N GLY A 39 -9.78 4.06 -8.43
CA GLY A 39 -10.04 4.93 -9.58
C GLY A 39 -11.50 4.90 -10.07
N ASN A 40 -12.24 3.82 -9.80
CA ASN A 40 -13.67 3.69 -10.13
C ASN A 40 -14.61 4.33 -9.10
N MET A 41 -14.08 4.90 -8.00
CA MET A 41 -14.90 5.42 -6.90
C MET A 41 -15.77 6.60 -7.34
N LEU A 42 -15.26 7.47 -8.23
CA LEU A 42 -16.04 8.56 -8.80
C LEU A 42 -17.27 8.03 -9.55
N LEU A 43 -17.05 7.08 -10.45
CA LEU A 43 -18.10 6.43 -11.23
C LEU A 43 -19.14 5.76 -10.32
N TYR A 44 -18.70 5.05 -9.28
CA TYR A 44 -19.61 4.44 -8.31
C TYR A 44 -20.55 5.46 -7.64
N PHE A 45 -20.04 6.63 -7.23
CA PHE A 45 -20.87 7.66 -6.62
C PHE A 45 -21.84 8.31 -7.60
N GLN A 46 -21.41 8.54 -8.84
CA GLN A 46 -22.28 9.06 -9.90
C GLN A 46 -23.42 8.09 -10.19
N LEU A 47 -23.12 6.80 -10.42
CA LEU A 47 -24.13 5.76 -10.64
C LEU A 47 -25.07 5.60 -9.45
N SER A 48 -24.56 5.80 -8.23
CA SER A 48 -25.37 5.80 -7.00
C SER A 48 -26.31 7.01 -6.90
N GLY A 49 -26.26 7.97 -7.83
CA GLY A 49 -27.11 9.16 -7.86
C GLY A 49 -26.61 10.32 -7.00
N ILE A 50 -25.32 10.33 -6.64
CA ILE A 50 -24.69 11.51 -6.03
C ILE A 50 -24.30 12.48 -7.15
N ASP A 51 -24.73 13.73 -7.02
CA ASP A 51 -24.35 14.84 -7.89
C ASP A 51 -22.85 14.86 -8.24
N ASP A 52 -22.53 15.12 -9.51
CA ASP A 52 -21.16 15.08 -10.04
C ASP A 52 -20.17 15.95 -9.25
N SER A 53 -20.60 17.13 -8.81
CA SER A 53 -19.74 18.03 -8.03
C SER A 53 -19.44 17.43 -6.67
N LYS A 54 -20.45 16.83 -6.02
CA LYS A 54 -20.29 16.15 -4.73
C LYS A 54 -19.45 14.88 -4.86
N SER A 55 -19.66 14.08 -5.89
CA SER A 55 -18.89 12.87 -6.19
C SER A 55 -17.41 13.18 -6.43
N SER A 56 -17.13 14.29 -7.13
CA SER A 56 -15.78 14.81 -7.34
C SER A 56 -15.14 15.28 -6.03
N ILE A 57 -15.88 15.97 -5.17
CA ILE A 57 -15.40 16.40 -3.85
C ILE A 57 -15.07 15.19 -2.97
N LEU A 58 -15.94 14.17 -2.92
CA LEU A 58 -15.70 12.94 -2.16
C LEU A 58 -14.40 12.25 -2.61
N THR A 59 -14.22 12.12 -3.92
CA THR A 59 -13.05 11.45 -4.50
C THR A 59 -11.77 12.26 -4.32
N GLY A 60 -11.82 13.58 -4.55
CA GLY A 60 -10.66 14.46 -4.38
C GLY A 60 -10.25 14.69 -2.92
N PHE A 61 -11.18 14.54 -1.97
CA PHE A 61 -10.88 14.68 -0.55
C PHE A 61 -10.11 13.48 0.03
N GLN A 62 -10.31 12.28 -0.52
CA GLN A 62 -9.65 11.06 -0.05
C GLN A 62 -8.12 11.18 0.05
N PRO A 63 -7.37 11.62 -0.98
CA PRO A 63 -5.92 11.78 -0.86
C PRO A 63 -5.50 12.86 0.13
N ILE A 64 -6.31 13.91 0.33
CA ILE A 64 -6.05 14.95 1.33
C ILE A 64 -6.13 14.34 2.74
N ALA A 65 -7.23 13.63 3.04
CA ALA A 65 -7.37 12.89 4.29
C ALA A 65 -6.25 11.84 4.46
N GLY A 66 -5.87 11.18 3.37
CA GLY A 66 -4.75 10.24 3.28
C GLY A 66 -3.41 10.86 3.67
N ALA A 67 -3.14 12.12 3.33
CA ALA A 67 -1.92 12.81 3.73
C ALA A 67 -1.83 12.99 5.26
N PHE A 68 -2.94 13.41 5.88
CA PHE A 68 -3.01 13.51 7.34
C PHE A 68 -2.94 12.13 8.01
N GLY A 69 -3.59 11.13 7.41
CA GLY A 69 -3.52 9.74 7.87
C GLY A 69 -2.10 9.18 7.82
N ASN A 70 -1.34 9.44 6.75
CA ASN A 70 0.06 9.05 6.65
C ASN A 70 0.93 9.69 7.75
N LEU A 71 0.75 10.98 8.01
CA LEU A 71 1.46 11.68 9.08
C LEU A 71 1.17 11.05 10.46
N MET A 72 -0.11 10.86 10.77
CA MET A 72 -0.55 10.22 12.01
C MET A 72 -0.03 8.78 12.12
N GLY A 73 -0.12 8.02 11.03
CA GLY A 73 0.34 6.65 10.92
C GLY A 73 1.85 6.51 11.15
N GLY A 74 2.64 7.47 10.67
CA GLY A 74 4.09 7.54 10.95
C GLY A 74 4.38 7.65 12.45
N TYR A 75 3.73 8.60 13.14
CA TYR A 75 3.90 8.75 14.59
C TYR A 75 3.44 7.52 15.38
N ILE A 76 2.30 6.93 15.01
CA ILE A 76 1.79 5.70 15.64
C ILE A 76 2.77 4.54 15.42
N ALA A 77 3.27 4.36 14.20
CA ALA A 77 4.19 3.29 13.87
C ALA A 77 5.53 3.44 14.62
N ASP A 78 6.05 4.65 14.73
CA ASP A 78 7.28 4.94 15.49
C ASP A 78 7.09 4.71 16.99
N PHE A 79 5.95 5.10 17.55
CA PHE A 79 5.59 4.80 18.94
C PHE A 79 5.52 3.28 19.18
N LEU A 80 4.83 2.55 18.30
CA LEU A 80 4.72 1.10 18.40
C LEU A 80 6.09 0.42 18.23
N ALA A 81 6.94 0.92 17.34
CA ALA A 81 8.32 0.44 17.17
C ALA A 81 9.15 0.66 18.43
N GLY A 82 9.01 1.80 19.11
CA GLY A 82 9.66 2.06 20.39
C GLY A 82 9.20 1.11 21.50
N LYS A 83 7.90 0.76 21.52
CA LYS A 83 7.31 -0.11 22.55
C LYS A 83 7.52 -1.60 22.32
N PHE A 84 7.41 -2.07 21.07
CA PHE A 84 7.41 -3.49 20.71
C PHE A 84 8.62 -3.91 19.85
N GLY A 85 9.60 -3.01 19.67
CA GLY A 85 10.78 -3.25 18.86
C GLY A 85 10.42 -3.56 17.41
N TYR A 86 11.07 -4.56 16.83
CA TYR A 86 10.86 -4.96 15.43
C TYR A 86 9.45 -5.49 15.12
N HIS A 87 8.62 -5.77 16.13
CA HIS A 87 7.22 -6.16 15.91
C HIS A 87 6.27 -4.97 15.83
N GLY A 88 6.71 -3.77 16.25
CA GLY A 88 5.86 -2.60 16.33
C GLY A 88 5.38 -2.09 14.97
N ARG A 89 6.27 -2.02 13.98
CA ARG A 89 5.90 -1.58 12.62
C ARG A 89 4.95 -2.56 11.93
N PRO A 90 5.23 -3.88 11.86
CA PRO A 90 4.26 -4.85 11.34
C PRO A 90 2.90 -4.78 12.04
N PHE A 91 2.88 -4.60 13.37
CA PHE A 91 1.64 -4.45 14.12
C PHE A 91 0.87 -3.17 13.74
N SER A 92 1.57 -2.04 13.52
CA SER A 92 0.96 -0.82 13.01
C SER A 92 0.30 -1.02 11.65
N ALA A 93 0.97 -1.74 10.74
CA ALA A 93 0.41 -2.09 9.44
C ALA A 93 -0.82 -2.99 9.55
N GLN A 94 -0.83 -3.94 10.47
CA GLN A 94 -2.01 -4.77 10.72
C GLN A 94 -3.20 -3.94 11.22
N ILE A 95 -2.98 -2.98 12.12
CA ILE A 95 -4.05 -2.10 12.63
C ILE A 95 -4.66 -1.28 11.49
N THR A 96 -3.84 -0.60 10.68
CA THR A 96 -4.37 0.26 9.59
C THR A 96 -5.16 -0.54 8.57
N VAL A 97 -4.67 -1.73 8.17
CA VAL A 97 -5.39 -2.59 7.22
C VAL A 97 -6.67 -3.15 7.83
N ALA A 98 -6.63 -3.60 9.10
CA ALA A 98 -7.80 -4.11 9.80
C ALA A 98 -8.88 -3.04 10.02
N LEU A 99 -8.51 -1.77 10.17
CA LEU A 99 -9.43 -0.64 10.21
C LEU A 99 -9.93 -0.24 8.81
N GLY A 100 -9.08 -0.33 7.80
CA GLY A 100 -9.41 0.01 6.41
C GLY A 100 -10.46 -0.92 5.79
N ILE A 101 -10.36 -2.23 6.03
CA ILE A 101 -11.26 -3.23 5.44
C ILE A 101 -12.75 -2.94 5.78
N PRO A 102 -13.17 -2.78 7.04
CA PRO A 102 -14.56 -2.44 7.38
C PRO A 102 -15.02 -1.11 6.77
N LEU A 103 -14.15 -0.10 6.71
CA LEU A 103 -14.52 1.22 6.17
C LEU A 103 -14.81 1.14 4.67
N ILE A 104 -13.97 0.44 3.90
CA ILE A 104 -14.24 0.19 2.48
C ILE A 104 -15.48 -0.66 2.29
N TRP A 105 -15.65 -1.71 3.11
CA TRP A 105 -16.86 -2.53 3.08
C TRP A 105 -18.11 -1.68 3.28
N LEU A 106 -18.10 -0.75 4.24
CA LEU A 106 -19.21 0.18 4.47
C LEU A 106 -19.46 1.09 3.27
N ILE A 107 -18.41 1.62 2.63
CA ILE A 107 -18.54 2.53 1.48
C ILE A 107 -19.21 1.85 0.27
N PHE A 108 -18.79 0.65 -0.10
CA PHE A 108 -19.25 0.02 -1.36
C PHE A 108 -20.30 -1.09 -1.19
N GLY A 109 -20.44 -1.65 0.01
CA GLY A 109 -21.34 -2.77 0.28
C GLY A 109 -22.33 -2.54 1.43
N GLY A 110 -21.90 -1.87 2.50
CA GLY A 110 -22.71 -1.64 3.68
C GLY A 110 -23.80 -0.58 3.48
N VAL A 111 -23.52 0.44 2.66
CA VAL A 111 -24.52 1.44 2.25
C VAL A 111 -25.14 1.01 0.91
N PRO A 112 -26.45 0.69 0.86
CA PRO A 112 -27.11 0.35 -0.39
C PRO A 112 -26.99 1.50 -1.41
N ALA A 113 -26.75 1.15 -2.68
CA ALA A 113 -26.68 2.12 -3.76
C ALA A 113 -27.95 3.00 -3.80
N GLY A 114 -27.77 4.32 -3.89
CA GLY A 114 -28.87 5.29 -3.89
C GLY A 114 -29.43 5.69 -2.52
N SER A 115 -28.99 5.07 -1.43
CA SER A 115 -29.47 5.39 -0.07
C SER A 115 -28.51 6.24 0.76
N GLY A 116 -27.23 6.29 0.38
CA GLY A 116 -26.21 7.02 1.13
C GLY A 116 -26.29 8.53 0.94
N SER A 117 -26.15 9.28 2.04
CA SER A 117 -26.04 10.73 1.99
C SER A 117 -24.60 11.16 1.74
N PHE A 118 -24.42 12.36 1.16
CA PHE A 118 -23.08 12.95 0.99
C PHE A 118 -22.30 13.01 2.31
N GLY A 119 -22.94 13.43 3.40
CA GLY A 119 -22.27 13.54 4.71
C GLY A 119 -21.78 12.20 5.25
N LEU A 120 -22.54 11.12 5.02
CA LEU A 120 -22.14 9.77 5.40
C LEU A 120 -20.91 9.32 4.62
N TYR A 121 -20.94 9.43 3.28
CA TYR A 121 -19.80 9.05 2.44
C TYR A 121 -18.57 9.91 2.72
N PHE A 122 -18.75 11.20 2.99
CA PHE A 122 -17.67 12.10 3.36
C PHE A 122 -17.01 11.65 4.67
N ALA A 123 -17.79 11.31 5.70
CA ALA A 123 -17.27 10.81 6.96
C ALA A 123 -16.55 9.45 6.81
N LEU A 124 -17.10 8.54 6.00
CA LEU A 124 -16.48 7.24 5.72
C LEU A 124 -15.16 7.39 4.96
N ILE A 125 -15.11 8.23 3.94
CA ILE A 125 -13.88 8.53 3.18
C ILE A 125 -12.85 9.24 4.05
N ALA A 126 -13.28 10.19 4.89
CA ALA A 126 -12.40 10.86 5.84
C ALA A 126 -11.79 9.85 6.83
N GLY A 127 -12.63 9.00 7.43
CA GLY A 127 -12.18 7.93 8.33
C GLY A 127 -11.24 6.95 7.64
N PHE A 128 -11.56 6.55 6.40
CA PHE A 128 -10.70 5.67 5.62
C PHE A 128 -9.36 6.32 5.28
N GLY A 129 -9.34 7.57 4.81
CA GLY A 129 -8.11 8.31 4.54
C GLY A 129 -7.26 8.47 5.80
N LEU A 130 -7.89 8.75 6.94
CA LEU A 130 -7.18 8.91 8.20
C LEU A 130 -6.65 7.60 8.78
N LEU A 131 -7.36 6.47 8.66
CA LEU A 131 -7.04 5.22 9.36
C LEU A 131 -6.42 4.14 8.46
N GLY A 132 -6.68 4.16 7.16
CA GLY A 132 -6.30 3.12 6.20
C GLY A 132 -5.01 3.41 5.40
N SER A 133 -4.32 4.51 5.68
CA SER A 133 -3.20 5.01 4.86
C SER A 133 -1.82 4.88 5.50
N TRP A 134 -1.68 4.19 6.65
CA TRP A 134 -0.45 4.27 7.46
C TRP A 134 0.67 3.37 6.96
N ALA A 135 0.32 2.33 6.21
CA ALA A 135 1.19 1.17 6.02
C ALA A 135 2.48 1.54 5.27
N GLN A 136 2.36 2.31 4.18
CA GLN A 136 3.50 2.63 3.33
C GLN A 136 4.55 3.50 4.04
N SER A 137 4.11 4.60 4.64
CA SER A 137 4.99 5.58 5.32
C SER A 137 5.46 5.09 6.70
N GLY A 138 4.58 4.51 7.50
CA GLY A 138 4.90 4.10 8.87
C GLY A 138 5.58 2.73 8.97
N THR A 139 5.37 1.84 8.00
CA THR A 139 5.85 0.44 8.08
C THR A 139 6.76 0.06 6.92
N ASN A 140 6.30 0.20 5.68
CA ASN A 140 7.00 -0.39 4.53
C ASN A 140 8.37 0.26 4.30
N PHE A 141 8.43 1.58 4.14
CA PHE A 141 9.71 2.27 3.90
C PHE A 141 10.72 2.13 5.05
N PRO A 142 10.33 2.24 6.33
CA PRO A 142 11.25 1.96 7.42
C PRO A 142 11.77 0.52 7.43
N ILE A 143 10.91 -0.49 7.23
CA ILE A 143 11.34 -1.90 7.19
C ILE A 143 12.34 -2.13 6.05
N LEU A 144 12.04 -1.63 4.84
CA LEU A 144 12.94 -1.73 3.70
C LEU A 144 14.29 -1.05 3.96
N SER A 145 14.30 0.08 4.69
CA SER A 145 15.52 0.80 5.07
C SER A 145 16.42 0.04 6.05
N ASP A 146 15.82 -0.82 6.87
CA ASP A 146 16.49 -1.53 7.96
C ASP A 146 17.11 -2.85 7.52
N ILE A 147 16.59 -3.46 6.43
CA ILE A 147 17.07 -4.75 5.92
C ILE A 147 18.22 -4.64 4.90
N VAL A 148 18.64 -3.42 4.55
CA VAL A 148 19.76 -3.16 3.62
C VAL A 148 20.78 -2.14 4.15
N PRO A 149 22.02 -2.11 3.60
CA PRO A 149 22.98 -1.03 3.81
C PRO A 149 22.45 0.35 3.37
N ALA A 150 23.02 1.42 3.93
CA ALA A 150 22.54 2.78 3.69
C ALA A 150 22.57 3.17 2.20
N GLU A 151 23.57 2.67 1.47
CA GLU A 151 23.81 2.91 0.05
C GLU A 151 22.75 2.25 -0.85
N ALA A 152 22.05 1.24 -0.33
CA ALA A 152 21.06 0.45 -1.07
C ALA A 152 19.60 0.82 -0.75
N ARG A 153 19.35 1.71 0.24
CA ARG A 153 18.00 2.03 0.73
C ARG A 153 17.07 2.55 -0.37
N SER A 154 17.52 3.54 -1.13
CA SER A 154 16.71 4.10 -2.22
C SER A 154 16.46 3.06 -3.32
N ARG A 155 17.43 2.18 -3.58
CA ARG A 155 17.35 1.16 -4.64
C ARG A 155 16.38 0.04 -4.27
N VAL A 156 16.43 -0.43 -3.02
CA VAL A 156 15.49 -1.47 -2.56
C VAL A 156 14.05 -0.95 -2.56
N MET A 157 13.83 0.31 -2.14
CA MET A 157 12.50 0.94 -2.21
C MET A 157 12.02 1.12 -3.65
N ALA A 158 12.89 1.58 -4.55
CA ALA A 158 12.54 1.75 -5.95
C ALA A 158 12.13 0.43 -6.61
N TRP A 159 12.87 -0.65 -6.32
CA TRP A 159 12.54 -1.98 -6.84
C TRP A 159 11.25 -2.54 -6.24
N GLU A 160 11.02 -2.39 -4.94
CA GLU A 160 9.77 -2.81 -4.31
C GLU A 160 8.58 -2.05 -4.91
N CYS A 161 8.62 -0.71 -4.91
CA CYS A 161 7.59 0.13 -5.51
C CYS A 161 7.35 -0.23 -6.98
N ALA A 162 8.39 -0.46 -7.78
CA ALA A 162 8.25 -0.76 -9.20
C ALA A 162 7.53 -2.10 -9.42
N LEU A 163 7.93 -3.14 -8.70
CA LEU A 163 7.35 -4.49 -8.82
C LEU A 163 5.90 -4.51 -8.32
N GLU A 164 5.67 -3.94 -7.13
CA GLU A 164 4.35 -3.82 -6.52
C GLU A 164 3.38 -3.09 -7.46
N ASN A 165 3.71 -1.85 -7.87
CA ASN A 165 2.80 -1.04 -8.66
C ASN A 165 2.56 -1.64 -10.03
N SER A 166 3.59 -2.21 -10.67
CA SER A 166 3.46 -2.78 -12.01
C SER A 166 2.54 -3.99 -12.02
N ILE A 167 2.70 -4.92 -11.07
CA ILE A 167 1.86 -6.12 -10.98
C ILE A 167 0.46 -5.75 -10.49
N ALA A 168 0.33 -4.85 -9.51
CA ALA A 168 -0.98 -4.40 -9.04
C ALA A 168 -1.79 -3.72 -10.14
N ASN A 169 -1.19 -2.85 -10.96
CA ASN A 169 -1.88 -2.22 -12.10
C ASN A 169 -2.15 -3.20 -13.25
N LEU A 170 -1.36 -4.26 -13.39
CA LEU A 170 -1.63 -5.32 -14.35
C LEU A 170 -2.86 -6.15 -13.95
N LEU A 171 -3.08 -6.36 -12.64
CA LEU A 171 -4.13 -7.24 -12.12
C LEU A 171 -5.42 -6.51 -11.72
N GLY A 172 -5.30 -5.39 -11.01
CA GLY A 172 -6.43 -4.72 -10.35
C GLY A 172 -7.55 -4.27 -11.30
N PRO A 173 -7.27 -3.42 -12.31
CA PRO A 173 -8.29 -2.95 -13.24
C PRO A 173 -9.00 -4.08 -14.03
N PRO A 174 -8.29 -5.09 -14.57
CA PRO A 174 -8.96 -6.25 -15.17
C PRO A 174 -9.80 -7.06 -14.19
N MET A 175 -9.32 -7.26 -12.95
CA MET A 175 -10.07 -8.01 -11.92
C MET A 175 -11.41 -7.35 -11.60
N VAL A 176 -11.42 -6.03 -11.33
CA VAL A 176 -12.67 -5.33 -11.02
C VAL A 176 -13.61 -5.31 -12.23
N THR A 177 -13.07 -5.12 -13.45
CA THR A 177 -13.88 -5.09 -14.67
C THR A 177 -14.55 -6.43 -14.95
N LEU A 178 -13.80 -7.54 -14.82
CA LEU A 178 -14.33 -8.88 -15.02
C LEU A 178 -15.37 -9.24 -13.96
N LEU A 179 -15.12 -8.92 -12.69
CA LEU A 179 -16.08 -9.16 -11.62
C LEU A 179 -17.36 -8.33 -11.81
N ALA A 180 -17.23 -7.04 -12.14
CA ALA A 180 -18.37 -6.17 -12.38
C ALA A 180 -19.24 -6.72 -13.52
N THR A 181 -18.64 -7.03 -14.67
CA THR A 181 -19.37 -7.40 -15.89
C THR A 181 -19.83 -8.85 -15.92
N LYS A 182 -19.00 -9.80 -15.50
CA LYS A 182 -19.28 -11.24 -15.64
C LYS A 182 -19.91 -11.86 -14.40
N ALA A 183 -19.60 -11.36 -13.21
CA ALA A 183 -20.10 -11.93 -11.96
C ALA A 183 -21.29 -11.15 -11.39
N PHE A 184 -21.27 -9.82 -11.52
CA PHE A 184 -22.29 -8.96 -10.89
C PHE A 184 -23.24 -8.26 -11.86
N GLY A 185 -23.03 -8.40 -13.18
CA GLY A 185 -23.99 -7.96 -14.20
C GLY A 185 -23.92 -6.48 -14.58
N TYR A 186 -22.78 -5.82 -14.40
CA TYR A 186 -22.57 -4.43 -14.83
C TYR A 186 -22.73 -4.28 -16.35
N THR A 187 -23.60 -3.37 -16.79
CA THR A 187 -23.81 -3.02 -18.20
C THR A 187 -23.12 -1.70 -18.53
N PHE A 188 -22.37 -1.66 -19.65
CA PHE A 188 -21.72 -0.43 -20.10
C PHE A 188 -22.65 0.34 -21.02
N GLY A 189 -22.99 1.57 -20.65
CA GLY A 189 -23.59 2.54 -21.58
C GLY A 189 -25.03 2.23 -22.00
N ASP A 190 -25.79 1.48 -21.21
CA ASP A 190 -27.26 1.46 -21.33
C ASP A 190 -27.81 2.76 -20.72
N ASP A 191 -27.51 3.86 -21.39
CA ASP A 191 -28.06 5.18 -21.08
C ASP A 191 -29.50 5.22 -21.63
N ASP A 192 -30.42 4.67 -20.85
CA ASP A 192 -31.88 4.72 -21.09
C ASP A 192 -32.41 6.15 -20.82
N GLY A 193 -31.77 7.18 -21.40
CA GLY A 193 -32.21 8.58 -21.39
C GLY A 193 -32.50 9.20 -20.00
N GLY A 194 -31.96 8.62 -18.93
CA GLY A 194 -32.19 9.02 -17.54
C GLY A 194 -31.10 9.94 -16.97
N ASP A 195 -31.31 10.41 -15.74
CA ASP A 195 -30.53 11.43 -15.00
C ASP A 195 -29.07 11.02 -14.66
N GLY A 196 -28.42 10.14 -15.44
CA GLY A 196 -27.07 9.60 -15.20
C GLY A 196 -26.98 8.58 -14.05
N LYS A 197 -28.11 8.24 -13.43
CA LYS A 197 -28.24 7.34 -12.29
C LYS A 197 -28.59 5.92 -12.76
N ASP A 198 -27.76 4.95 -12.41
CA ASP A 198 -28.01 3.53 -12.63
C ASP A 198 -27.64 2.75 -11.36
N LEU A 199 -28.65 2.45 -10.55
CA LEU A 199 -28.47 1.79 -9.26
C LEU A 199 -28.09 0.32 -9.39
N GLU A 200 -28.46 -0.34 -10.49
CA GLU A 200 -28.10 -1.74 -10.74
C GLU A 200 -26.61 -1.82 -11.07
N SER A 201 -26.14 -0.96 -11.98
CA SER A 201 -24.71 -0.83 -12.28
C SER A 201 -23.91 -0.33 -11.08
N ALA A 202 -24.45 0.60 -10.28
CA ALA A 202 -23.81 1.02 -9.03
C ALA A 202 -23.63 -0.14 -8.05
N ALA A 203 -24.67 -0.96 -7.86
CA ALA A 203 -24.61 -2.12 -6.97
C ALA A 203 -23.65 -3.20 -7.50
N ALA A 204 -23.63 -3.44 -8.82
CA ALA A 204 -22.71 -4.37 -9.45
C ALA A 204 -21.24 -3.92 -9.31
N LEU A 205 -20.97 -2.64 -9.61
CA LEU A 205 -19.65 -2.03 -9.45
C LEU A 205 -19.21 -2.01 -7.99
N GLY A 206 -20.11 -1.64 -7.06
CA GLY A 206 -19.83 -1.64 -5.63
C GLY A 206 -19.42 -3.01 -5.11
N LYS A 207 -20.15 -4.08 -5.48
CA LYS A 207 -19.78 -5.46 -5.14
C LYS A 207 -18.44 -5.87 -5.74
N ALA A 208 -18.17 -5.50 -7.00
CA ALA A 208 -16.90 -5.78 -7.66
C ALA A 208 -15.73 -5.08 -6.95
N MET A 209 -15.86 -3.79 -6.66
CA MET A 209 -14.86 -3.00 -5.95
C MET A 209 -14.63 -3.54 -4.54
N GLN A 210 -15.70 -3.83 -3.80
CA GLN A 210 -15.60 -4.39 -2.46
C GLN A 210 -14.83 -5.71 -2.46
N ALA A 211 -15.15 -6.66 -3.35
CA ALA A 211 -14.46 -7.94 -3.44
C ALA A 211 -12.99 -7.75 -3.83
N THR A 212 -12.72 -6.89 -4.82
CA THR A 212 -11.37 -6.62 -5.34
C THR A 212 -10.52 -5.81 -4.36
N ILE A 213 -11.13 -5.14 -3.37
CA ILE A 213 -10.40 -4.42 -2.33
C ILE A 213 -10.21 -5.30 -1.08
N CYS A 214 -11.31 -5.81 -0.51
CA CYS A 214 -11.29 -6.46 0.79
C CYS A 214 -10.51 -7.78 0.75
N ILE A 215 -10.63 -8.57 -0.33
CA ILE A 215 -9.95 -9.87 -0.43
C ILE A 215 -8.42 -9.67 -0.50
N PRO A 216 -7.86 -8.83 -1.39
CA PRO A 216 -6.43 -8.56 -1.38
C PRO A 216 -5.94 -7.99 -0.05
N TRP A 217 -6.65 -7.07 0.60
CA TRP A 217 -6.23 -6.58 1.91
C TRP A 217 -6.25 -7.62 3.02
N CYS A 218 -7.15 -8.62 2.98
CA CYS A 218 -7.06 -9.77 3.88
C CYS A 218 -5.76 -10.57 3.64
N VAL A 219 -5.34 -10.73 2.39
CA VAL A 219 -4.05 -11.35 2.05
C VAL A 219 -2.88 -10.48 2.54
N THR A 220 -2.95 -9.15 2.35
CA THR A 220 -1.99 -8.18 2.87
C THR A 220 -1.86 -8.27 4.40
N LEU A 221 -2.97 -8.39 5.13
CA LEU A 221 -2.99 -8.55 6.58
C LEU A 221 -2.28 -9.84 7.02
N ALA A 222 -2.54 -10.95 6.31
CA ALA A 222 -1.85 -12.21 6.54
C ALA A 222 -0.34 -12.09 6.22
N ALA A 223 0.02 -11.41 5.13
CA ALA A 223 1.41 -11.18 4.75
C ALA A 223 2.17 -10.32 5.79
N TYR A 224 1.54 -9.30 6.35
CA TYR A 224 2.12 -8.51 7.45
C TYR A 224 2.41 -9.37 8.69
N THR A 225 1.63 -10.43 8.92
CA THR A 225 1.92 -11.39 10.01
C THR A 225 3.27 -12.08 9.81
N LEU A 226 3.64 -12.40 8.57
CA LEU A 226 4.94 -13.02 8.25
C LEU A 226 6.13 -12.10 8.59
N LEU A 227 5.93 -10.78 8.54
CA LEU A 227 6.98 -9.82 8.88
C LEU A 227 7.39 -9.92 10.35
N HIS A 228 6.53 -10.36 11.25
CA HIS A 228 6.94 -10.59 12.65
C HIS A 228 8.08 -11.60 12.77
N TRP A 229 8.29 -12.47 11.77
CA TRP A 229 9.40 -13.42 11.75
C TRP A 229 10.51 -13.02 10.79
N SER A 230 10.18 -12.61 9.56
CA SER A 230 11.20 -12.30 8.55
C SER A 230 12.00 -11.04 8.91
N TYR A 231 11.34 -9.98 9.37
CA TYR A 231 11.96 -8.68 9.58
C TYR A 231 13.03 -8.70 10.69
N PRO A 232 12.76 -9.21 11.91
CA PRO A 232 13.82 -9.31 12.93
C PRO A 232 14.99 -10.20 12.49
N ARG A 233 14.73 -11.25 11.71
CA ARG A 233 15.75 -12.17 11.20
C ARG A 233 16.68 -11.47 10.21
N ASP A 234 16.15 -10.71 9.27
CA ASP A 234 16.96 -10.03 8.26
C ASP A 234 17.72 -8.83 8.82
N VAL A 235 17.15 -8.10 9.78
CA VAL A 235 17.89 -7.05 10.50
C VAL A 235 19.08 -7.64 11.26
N ARG A 236 18.89 -8.77 11.98
CA ARG A 236 20.00 -9.48 12.66
C ARG A 236 21.04 -10.00 11.67
N ARG A 237 20.61 -10.51 10.52
CA ARG A 237 21.51 -10.97 9.45
C ARG A 237 22.40 -9.82 8.95
N LEU A 238 21.81 -8.66 8.67
CA LEU A 238 22.56 -7.48 8.25
C LEU A 238 23.52 -6.99 9.34
N ALA A 239 23.07 -6.95 10.59
CA ALA A 239 23.92 -6.58 11.73
C ALA A 239 25.14 -7.52 11.87
N ALA A 240 24.93 -8.83 11.70
CA ALA A 240 26.01 -9.82 11.72
C ALA A 240 26.98 -9.66 10.54
N GLN A 241 26.49 -9.29 9.35
CA GLN A 241 27.34 -8.99 8.19
C GLN A 241 28.21 -7.74 8.44
N ARG A 242 27.62 -6.69 9.04
CA ARG A 242 28.36 -5.48 9.42
C ARG A 242 29.43 -5.75 10.48
N ALA A 243 29.12 -6.57 11.49
CA ALA A 243 30.09 -6.96 12.52
C ALA A 243 31.28 -7.77 11.96
N LYS A 244 31.06 -8.53 10.89
CA LYS A 244 32.10 -9.31 10.18
C LYS A 244 32.91 -8.51 9.16
N ALA A 245 32.58 -7.24 8.94
CA ALA A 245 33.35 -6.34 8.08
C ALA A 245 34.14 -5.33 8.95
N PRO A 246 35.23 -5.72 9.63
CA PRO A 246 36.09 -4.77 10.31
C PRO A 246 36.69 -3.77 9.30
N GLN A 247 36.58 -2.48 9.63
CA GLN A 247 37.41 -1.33 9.22
C GLN A 247 38.49 -1.59 8.14
N ALA A 248 38.12 -1.90 6.90
CA ALA A 248 39.07 -1.91 5.78
C ALA A 248 39.54 -0.48 5.38
N ASN A 249 39.00 0.56 6.02
CA ASN A 249 39.29 1.97 5.78
C ASN A 249 39.59 2.75 7.08
N ALA A 250 40.38 2.21 8.00
CA ALA A 250 41.09 3.08 8.93
C ALA A 250 42.27 3.69 8.16
N PRO A 251 42.30 5.02 7.87
CA PRO A 251 43.46 5.62 7.26
C PRO A 251 44.66 5.40 8.20
N ASN A 252 45.74 4.82 7.66
CA ASN A 252 47.03 4.73 8.34
C ASN A 252 47.43 6.14 8.80
N GLN A 253 47.29 6.41 10.10
CA GLN A 253 48.05 7.46 10.75
C GLN A 253 49.45 6.90 11.01
N ASP A 254 50.25 6.81 9.96
CA ASP A 254 51.66 6.51 10.10
C ASP A 254 52.47 7.44 9.20
N GLY A 255 53.31 8.25 9.83
CA GLY A 255 54.34 9.07 9.16
C GLY A 255 54.05 10.56 9.04
N THR A 256 54.33 11.33 10.09
CA THR A 256 55.18 12.55 10.03
C THR A 256 55.46 13.12 11.43
N ASP A 257 56.08 12.30 12.29
CA ASP A 257 56.98 12.83 13.32
C ASP A 257 58.40 12.77 12.74
N ARG A 258 58.92 13.94 12.31
CA ARG A 258 60.36 14.32 12.20
C ARG A 258 60.53 15.50 11.23
N ALA A 259 60.56 16.71 11.77
CA ALA A 259 61.48 17.78 11.37
C ALA A 259 61.25 19.01 12.29
N ALA A 260 61.96 19.03 13.41
CA ALA A 260 62.32 20.22 14.17
C ALA A 260 63.80 20.10 14.54
#